data_AF-A0A916U109-F1
#
_entry.id   AF-A0A916U109-F1
#
_cell.length_a   1.000
_cell.length_b   1.000
_cell.length_c   1.000
_cell.angle_alpha   90.00
_cell.angle_beta   90.00
_cell.angle_gamma   90.00
#
_symmetry.space_group_name_H-M   'P 1'
#
loop_
_entity.id
_entity.type
_entity.pdbx_description
1 polymer ?
#
loop_
_entity_poly.entity_id
_entity_poly.type
_entity_poly.pdbx_seq_one_letter_code
_entity_poly.pdbx_strand_id
1 'polypeptide(L)' 'MNNKSLPPVGKYIDPLADFAFKKIFGTEPNKDLLIAFINAVFRGRKQIVDVVFNKNEHPGELREKVG' A
#
# COMPACT_ATOMS: atom_id res chain seq x y z
N MET A 1 -6.14 37.24 -17.20
CA MET A 1 -6.25 35.80 -17.50
C MET A 1 -5.57 35.07 -16.35
N ASN A 2 -6.35 34.53 -15.41
CA ASN A 2 -5.84 34.06 -14.13
C ASN A 2 -5.71 32.54 -14.21
N ASN A 3 -4.56 32.05 -14.66
CA ASN A 3 -4.30 30.62 -14.76
C ASN A 3 -3.91 30.09 -13.38
N LYS A 4 -4.91 29.78 -12.56
CA LYS A 4 -4.69 29.12 -11.26
C LYS A 4 -4.43 27.64 -11.56
N SER A 5 -3.15 27.29 -11.66
CA SER A 5 -2.66 25.91 -11.71
C SER A 5 -3.37 25.06 -10.66
N LEU A 6 -4.07 24.01 -11.08
CA LEU A 6 -4.69 23.05 -10.17
C LEU A 6 -3.59 22.40 -9.32
N PRO A 7 -3.80 22.18 -8.02
CA PRO A 7 -2.85 21.44 -7.20
C PRO A 7 -2.64 20.03 -7.82
N PRO A 8 -1.41 19.48 -7.80
CA PRO A 8 -1.14 18.15 -8.31
C PRO A 8 -2.05 17.12 -7.62
N VAL A 9 -2.53 16.15 -8.38
CA VAL A 9 -3.42 15.08 -7.93
C VAL A 9 -2.90 14.45 -6.62
N GLY A 10 -3.72 14.50 -5.57
CA GLY A 10 -3.63 13.69 -4.35
C GLY A 10 -2.59 14.12 -3.30
N LYS A 11 -2.95 15.05 -2.40
CA LYS A 11 -2.12 15.45 -1.25
C LYS A 11 -1.94 14.35 -0.20
N TYR A 12 -2.84 13.36 -0.17
CA TYR A 12 -2.89 12.29 0.82
C TYR A 12 -3.14 10.95 0.14
N ILE A 13 -2.57 9.89 0.71
CA ILE A 13 -2.84 8.50 0.33
C ILE A 13 -3.70 7.86 1.42
N ASP A 14 -4.75 7.15 1.01
CA ASP A 14 -5.55 6.35 1.92
C ASP A 14 -4.92 4.95 2.04
N PRO A 15 -4.29 4.58 3.17
CA PRO A 15 -3.63 3.28 3.33
C PRO A 15 -4.60 2.09 3.27
N LEU A 16 -5.92 2.32 3.34
CA LEU A 16 -6.93 1.27 3.18
C LEU A 16 -7.13 0.86 1.71
N ALA A 17 -6.71 1.70 0.75
CA ALA A 17 -6.72 1.33 -0.65
C ALA A 17 -5.54 0.40 -0.97
N ASP A 18 -5.79 -0.70 -1.68
CA ASP A 18 -4.78 -1.71 -2.03
C ASP A 18 -3.53 -1.10 -2.70
N PHE A 19 -3.72 -0.16 -3.64
CA PHE A 19 -2.61 0.52 -4.31
C PHE A 19 -1.73 1.30 -3.32
N ALA A 20 -2.34 1.97 -2.34
CA ALA A 20 -1.64 2.79 -1.37
C ALA A 20 -0.95 1.92 -0.33
N PHE A 21 -1.60 0.83 0.11
CA PHE A 21 -0.99 -0.17 0.96
C PHE A 21 0.27 -0.75 0.31
N LYS A 22 0.17 -1.20 -0.95
CA LYS A 22 1.31 -1.67 -1.75
C LYS A 22 2.38 -0.58 -1.92
N LYS A 23 1.98 0.68 -2.13
CA LYS A 23 2.92 1.80 -2.24
C LYS A 23 3.70 2.05 -0.96
N ILE A 24 3.08 1.88 0.19
CA ILE A 24 3.69 2.11 1.51
C ILE A 24 4.54 0.90 1.93
N PHE A 25 4.05 -0.33 1.75
CA PHE A 25 4.64 -1.53 2.36
C PHE A 25 5.18 -2.56 1.37
N GLY A 26 4.94 -2.40 0.06
CA GLY A 26 5.21 -3.41 -0.96
C GLY A 26 6.58 -3.35 -1.61
N THR A 27 7.55 -2.65 -1.00
CA THR A 27 8.92 -2.54 -1.51
C THR A 27 9.91 -3.05 -0.47
N GLU A 28 11.02 -3.66 -0.92
CA GLU A 28 12.07 -4.18 -0.01
C GLU A 28 12.59 -3.11 0.98
N PRO A 29 12.81 -1.84 0.59
CA PRO A 29 13.24 -0.81 1.53
C PRO A 29 12.23 -0.49 2.64
N ASN A 30 10.94 -0.80 2.44
CA ASN A 30 9.86 -0.53 3.40
C ASN A 30 9.40 -1.79 4.16
N LYS A 31 10.18 -2.86 4.07
CA LYS A 31 9.87 -4.16 4.65
C LYS A 31 9.80 -4.14 6.17
N ASP A 32 10.66 -3.35 6.81
CA ASP A 32 10.67 -3.10 8.25
C ASP A 32 9.35 -2.46 8.73
N LEU A 33 8.80 -1.52 7.96
CA LEU A 33 7.50 -0.89 8.24
C LEU A 33 6.37 -1.92 8.18
N LEU A 34 6.40 -2.83 7.21
CA LEU A 34 5.41 -3.90 7.09
C LEU A 34 5.49 -4.86 8.29
N ILE A 35 6.70 -5.26 8.67
CA ILE A 35 6.94 -6.12 9.85
C ILE A 35 6.45 -5.43 11.12
N ALA A 36 6.77 -4.15 11.32
CA ALA A 36 6.33 -3.38 12.48
C ALA A 36 4.79 -3.27 12.54
N PHE A 37 4.15 -3.00 11.40
CA PHE A 37 2.68 -2.94 11.29
C PHE A 37 2.04 -4.27 11.69
N ILE A 38 2.51 -5.37 11.10
CA ILE A 38 1.98 -6.71 11.38
C ILE A 38 2.20 -7.08 12.86
N ASN A 39 3.37 -6.79 13.43
CA ASN A 39 3.64 -7.03 14.84
C ASN A 39 2.77 -6.18 15.78
N ALA A 40 2.41 -4.96 15.38
CA ALA A 40 1.46 -4.15 16.13
C ALA A 40 0.05 -4.78 16.14
N VAL A 41 -0.38 -5.34 14.99
CA VAL A 41 -1.66 -6.05 14.86
C VAL A 41 -1.69 -7.36 15.67
N PHE A 42 -0.59 -8.12 15.69
CA PHE A 42 -0.49 -9.42 16.37
C PHE A 42 0.11 -9.36 17.78
N ARG A 43 0.17 -8.17 18.40
CA ARG A 43 0.80 -7.97 19.71
C ARG A 43 0.31 -9.00 20.73
N GLY A 44 1.25 -9.69 21.38
CA GLY A 44 0.97 -10.70 22.40
C GLY A 44 0.57 -12.09 21.87
N ARG A 45 0.56 -12.30 20.54
CA ARG A 45 0.24 -13.61 19.93
C ARG A 45 1.42 -14.20 19.17
N LYS A 46 2.03 -13.41 18.28
CA LYS A 46 3.12 -13.85 17.40
C LYS A 46 4.09 -12.69 17.18
N GLN A 47 5.34 -13.03 16.92
CA GLN A 47 6.37 -12.09 16.48
C GLN A 47 6.83 -12.48 15.08
N ILE A 48 6.59 -11.58 14.12
CA ILE A 48 7.11 -11.69 12.77
C ILE A 48 8.53 -11.13 12.77
N VAL A 49 9.47 -11.95 12.29
CA VAL A 49 10.90 -11.61 12.21
C VAL A 49 11.33 -11.28 10.78
N ASP A 50 10.66 -11.85 9.79
CA ASP A 50 10.99 -11.65 8.38
C ASP A 50 9.75 -11.85 7.49
N VAL A 51 9.78 -11.26 6.30
CA VAL A 51 8.76 -11.41 5.24
C VAL A 51 9.44 -11.47 3.87
N VAL A 52 8.90 -12.27 2.95
CA VAL A 52 9.44 -12.37 1.58
C VAL A 52 8.36 -11.93 0.60
N PHE A 53 8.67 -10.93 -0.22
CA PHE A 53 7.77 -10.50 -1.30
C PHE A 53 7.88 -11.49 -2.46
N ASN A 54 6.78 -12.19 -2.75
CA ASN A 54 6.72 -13.08 -3.89
C ASN A 54 6.28 -12.31 -5.15
N LYS A 55 6.84 -12.64 -6.31
CA LYS A 55 6.54 -11.96 -7.61
C LYS A 55 5.19 -12.34 -8.23
N ASN A 56 4.17 -12.55 -7.41
CA ASN A 56 2.82 -12.81 -7.91
C ASN A 56 2.09 -11.47 -8.00
N GLU A 57 2.47 -10.64 -8.98
CA GLU A 57 1.59 -9.59 -9.48
C GLU A 57 0.37 -10.27 -10.11
N HIS A 58 -0.63 -10.61 -9.31
CA HIS A 58 -1.98 -10.74 -9.83
C HIS A 58 -2.48 -9.30 -9.97
N PRO A 59 -2.63 -8.76 -11.19
CA PRO A 59 -3.46 -7.57 -11.35
C PRO A 59 -4.82 -7.98 -10.79
N GLY A 60 -5.20 -7.39 -9.65
CA GLY A 60 -6.55 -7.57 -9.14
C GLY A 60 -7.51 -7.24 -10.28
N GLU A 61 -8.56 -8.04 -10.46
CA GLU A 61 -9.55 -7.81 -11.50
C GLU A 61 -9.98 -6.33 -11.44
N LEU A 62 -9.53 -5.54 -12.41
CA LEU A 62 -10.19 -4.29 -12.77
C LEU A 62 -11.57 -4.74 -13.22
N ARG A 63 -12.52 -4.69 -12.29
CA ARG A 63 -13.91 -4.98 -12.56
C ARG A 63 -14.39 -3.87 -13.49
N GLU A 64 -14.16 -4.04 -14.79
CA GLU A 64 -14.74 -3.21 -15.83
C GLU A 64 -16.25 -3.30 -15.62
N LYS A 65 -16.85 -2.19 -15.19
CA LYS A 65 -18.30 -2.07 -15.23
C LYS A 65 -18.69 -2.15 -16.71
N VAL A 66 -19.24 -3.31 -17.03
CA VAL A 66 -20.00 -3.68 -18.23
C VAL A 66 -20.78 -2.48 -18.77
N GLY A 67 -20.54 -2.16 -20.05
CA GLY A 67 -21.45 -1.37 -20.87
C GLY A 67 -22.50 -2.25 -21.51
#